data_AF-A0A938K4V8-F1
#
_entry.id   AF-A0A938K4V8-F1
#
_cell.length_a   1.000
_cell.length_b   1.000
_cell.length_c   1.000
_cell.angle_alpha   90.00
_cell.angle_beta   90.00
_cell.angle_gamma   90.00
#
_symmetry.space_group_name_H-M   'P 1'
#
loop_
_entity.id
_entity.type
_entity.pdbx_description
1 polymer ?
#
loop_
_entity_poly.entity_id
_entity_poly.type
_entity_poly.pdbx_seq_one_letter_code
_entity_poly.pdbx_strand_id
1 'polypeptide(L)'
;MKPAEQIPYYAPDGTSLGFRSIAAAKRLIAGGFVKPSYGRKGHLKAIWPRRADGSSPVETHARAGTSYSFIENLDHGRCWKLRRLDRRDEDGVPFSTRAVFLQVLTECLVPADCIIQRRAW
;
A
#
# COMPACT_ATOMS: atom_id res chain seq x y z
N MET A 1 22.20 -6.23 23.62
CA MET A 1 22.72 -5.94 22.25
C MET A 1 21.81 -4.88 21.63
N LYS A 2 22.33 -3.81 21.02
CA LYS A 2 21.50 -2.66 20.55
C LYS A 2 20.74 -3.02 19.27
N PRO A 3 19.44 -2.69 19.13
CA PRO A 3 18.64 -2.97 17.92
C PRO A 3 19.19 -2.38 16.62
N ALA A 4 19.97 -1.30 16.71
CA ALA A 4 20.51 -0.57 15.56
C ALA A 4 21.55 -1.37 14.73
N GLU A 5 22.06 -2.49 15.25
CA GLU A 5 23.08 -3.31 14.57
C GLU A 5 22.50 -4.57 13.90
N GLN A 6 21.17 -4.70 13.92
CA GLN A 6 20.46 -5.84 13.36
C GLN A 6 19.64 -5.46 12.15
N ILE A 7 19.69 -6.30 11.13
CA ILE A 7 18.94 -6.20 9.89
C ILE A 7 17.91 -7.33 9.86
N PRO A 8 16.62 -7.03 9.66
CA PRO A 8 15.60 -8.05 9.50
C PRO A 8 15.83 -8.88 8.23
N TYR A 9 15.57 -10.18 8.36
CA TYR A 9 15.65 -11.15 7.29
C TYR A 9 14.25 -11.69 7.01
N TYR A 10 13.75 -11.50 5.80
CA TYR A 10 12.41 -11.92 5.41
C TYR A 10 12.45 -13.07 4.41
N ALA A 11 11.51 -13.99 4.51
CA ALA A 11 11.21 -14.96 3.47
C ALA A 11 10.53 -14.27 2.27
N PRO A 12 10.48 -14.90 1.08
CA PRO A 12 9.98 -14.23 -0.12
C PRO A 12 8.48 -13.90 -0.15
N ASP A 13 7.72 -14.40 0.82
CA ASP A 13 6.32 -14.10 1.11
C ASP A 13 6.15 -12.92 2.09
N GLY A 14 7.27 -12.38 2.62
CA GLY A 14 7.29 -11.33 3.63
C GLY A 14 7.31 -11.84 5.08
N THR A 15 7.30 -13.16 5.30
CA THR A 15 7.36 -13.74 6.65
C THR A 15 8.72 -13.42 7.29
N SER A 16 8.73 -12.98 8.55
CA SER A 16 9.98 -12.71 9.27
C SER A 16 10.72 -14.00 9.61
N LEU A 17 11.96 -14.13 9.14
CA LEU A 17 12.90 -15.21 9.49
C LEU A 17 13.86 -14.80 10.62
N GLY A 18 13.54 -13.71 11.32
CA GLY A 18 14.33 -13.12 12.40
C GLY A 18 15.33 -12.07 11.91
N PHE A 19 16.40 -11.89 12.68
CA PHE A 19 17.36 -10.81 12.48
C PHE A 19 18.77 -11.34 12.25
N ARG A 20 19.59 -10.56 11.55
CA ARG A 20 21.01 -10.82 11.31
C ARG A 20 21.83 -9.59 11.64
N SER A 21 23.08 -9.76 12.09
CA SER A 21 23.97 -8.60 12.27
C SER A 21 24.28 -7.96 10.91
N ILE A 22 24.56 -6.65 10.91
CA ILE A 22 24.97 -5.93 9.68
C ILE A 22 26.17 -6.61 9.02
N ALA A 23 27.15 -7.07 9.80
CA ALA A 23 28.33 -7.75 9.28
C ALA A 23 27.97 -9.06 8.55
N ALA A 24 27.09 -9.88 9.14
CA ALA A 24 26.61 -11.11 8.51
C ALA A 24 25.79 -10.81 7.25
N ALA A 25 24.92 -9.80 7.30
CA ALA A 25 24.15 -9.37 6.13
C ALA A 25 25.05 -8.94 4.97
N LYS A 26 26.10 -8.15 5.23
CA LYS A 26 27.09 -7.75 4.20
C LYS A 26 27.79 -8.96 3.57
N ARG A 27 28.17 -9.96 4.37
CA ARG A 27 28.77 -11.21 3.86
C ARG A 27 27.80 -11.99 2.97
N LEU A 28 26.53 -12.10 3.37
CA LEU A 28 25.50 -12.77 2.57
C LEU A 28 25.21 -12.04 1.25
N ILE A 29 25.22 -10.70 1.28
CA ILE A 29 25.06 -9.86 0.08
C ILE A 29 26.25 -10.07 -0.87
N ALA A 30 27.48 -10.01 -0.34
CA ALA A 30 28.69 -10.22 -1.13
C ALA A 30 28.76 -11.63 -1.74
N GLY A 31 28.25 -12.65 -1.03
CA GLY A 31 28.13 -14.02 -1.53
C GLY A 31 26.97 -14.24 -2.50
N GLY A 32 26.12 -13.23 -2.75
CA GLY A 32 25.00 -13.33 -3.70
C GLY A 32 23.84 -14.23 -3.25
N PHE A 33 23.81 -14.65 -1.97
CA PHE A 33 22.77 -15.51 -1.40
C PHE A 33 21.48 -14.76 -1.08
N VAL A 34 21.60 -13.46 -0.81
CA VAL A 34 20.47 -12.61 -0.42
C VAL A 34 20.43 -11.35 -1.27
N LYS A 35 19.21 -10.84 -1.49
CA LYS A 35 18.96 -9.55 -2.11
C LYS A 35 18.76 -8.48 -1.03
N PRO A 36 19.55 -7.40 -1.03
CA PRO A 36 19.37 -6.31 -0.08
C PRO A 36 18.21 -5.38 -0.48
N SER A 37 17.56 -4.82 0.54
CA SER A 37 16.63 -3.69 0.40
C SER A 37 17.23 -2.46 1.07
N TYR A 38 17.29 -1.35 0.33
CA TYR A 38 17.87 -0.08 0.79
C TYR A 38 16.78 0.97 0.97
N GLY A 39 16.94 1.81 1.99
CA GLY A 39 16.11 3.00 2.16
C GLY A 39 16.53 4.13 1.21
N ARG A 40 15.74 5.22 1.18
CA ARG A 40 16.01 6.42 0.37
C ARG A 40 17.42 7.01 0.56
N LYS A 41 17.98 6.91 1.76
CA LYS A 41 19.33 7.40 2.10
C LYS A 41 20.43 6.33 1.94
N GLY A 42 20.16 5.20 1.28
CA GLY A 42 21.15 4.14 1.04
C GLY A 42 21.48 3.27 2.26
N HIS A 43 20.82 3.45 3.40
CA HIS A 43 20.99 2.53 4.53
C HIS A 43 20.32 1.18 4.25
N LEU A 44 21.00 0.10 4.63
CA LEU A 44 20.46 -1.25 4.53
C LEU A 44 19.27 -1.38 5.48
N LYS A 45 18.10 -1.76 4.95
CA LYS A 45 16.85 -1.90 5.71
C LYS A 45 16.50 -3.35 5.99
N ALA A 46 16.70 -4.22 5.02
CA ALA A 46 16.34 -5.64 5.12
C ALA A 46 17.14 -6.47 4.12
N ILE A 47 17.17 -7.78 4.33
CA ILE A 47 17.69 -8.76 3.38
C ILE A 47 16.62 -9.83 3.10
N TRP A 48 16.69 -10.43 1.92
CA TRP A 48 15.73 -11.46 1.45
C TRP A 48 16.50 -12.59 0.76
N PRO A 49 16.16 -13.88 0.95
CA PRO A 49 16.81 -14.97 0.24
C PRO A 49 16.55 -14.81 -1.25
N ARG A 50 17.56 -15.13 -2.06
CA ARG A 50 17.38 -15.19 -3.50
C ARG A 50 16.52 -16.40 -3.84
N ARG A 51 15.48 -16.20 -4.65
CA ARG A 51 14.67 -17.32 -5.16
C ARG A 51 15.48 -18.11 -6.21
N ALA A 52 15.24 -19.42 -6.30
CA ALA A 52 15.93 -20.31 -7.23
C ALA A 52 15.66 -19.95 -8.70
N ASP A 53 14.51 -19.33 -8.97
CA ASP A 53 14.10 -18.79 -10.28
C ASP A 53 14.81 -17.47 -10.66
N GLY A 54 15.67 -16.92 -9.78
CA GLY A 54 16.36 -15.65 -9.98
C GLY A 54 15.48 -14.41 -9.81
N SER A 55 14.19 -14.57 -9.49
CA SER A 55 13.26 -13.47 -9.28
C SER A 55 13.54 -12.73 -7.97
N SER A 56 13.16 -11.45 -7.94
CA SER A 56 13.39 -10.56 -6.81
C SER A 56 12.20 -10.56 -5.86
N PRO A 57 12.35 -10.94 -4.58
CA PRO A 57 11.28 -10.76 -3.59
C PRO A 57 11.02 -9.27 -3.30
N VAL A 58 12.05 -8.45 -3.48
CA VAL A 58 11.95 -7.00 -3.34
C VAL A 58 11.30 -6.46 -4.61
N GLU A 59 10.03 -6.06 -4.51
CA GLU A 59 9.35 -5.33 -5.57
C GLU A 59 10.18 -4.09 -5.92
N THR A 60 10.65 -4.04 -7.17
CA THR A 60 11.56 -2.97 -7.65
C THR A 60 10.80 -1.73 -8.11
N HIS A 61 9.48 -1.85 -8.25
CA HIS A 61 8.61 -0.77 -8.69
C HIS A 61 7.94 -0.11 -7.48
N ALA A 62 7.88 1.23 -7.50
CA ALA A 62 6.96 1.96 -6.66
C ALA A 62 5.55 1.46 -6.97
N ARG A 63 4.81 1.05 -5.93
CA ARG A 63 3.42 0.60 -6.04
C ARG A 63 2.66 1.59 -6.92
N ALA A 64 2.13 1.11 -8.04
CA ALA A 64 1.42 1.95 -9.00
C ALA A 64 0.22 2.61 -8.30
N GLY A 65 0.35 3.91 -8.05
CA GLY A 65 -0.68 4.76 -7.44
C GLY A 65 -0.74 4.70 -5.91
N THR A 66 -1.02 5.86 -5.31
CA THR A 66 -1.47 5.94 -3.92
C THR A 66 -2.87 5.35 -3.86
N SER A 67 -3.03 4.19 -3.23
CA SER A 67 -4.37 3.66 -2.96
C SER A 67 -5.06 4.51 -1.90
N TYR A 68 -6.32 4.86 -2.11
CA TYR A 68 -7.15 5.57 -1.13
C TYR A 68 -8.17 4.62 -0.55
N SER A 69 -8.48 4.83 0.72
CA SER A 69 -9.56 4.15 1.43
C SER A 69 -10.92 4.69 0.95
N PHE A 70 -11.76 3.82 0.41
CA PHE A 70 -13.16 4.08 0.08
C PHE A 70 -14.06 3.18 0.93
N ILE A 71 -15.23 3.68 1.35
CA ILE A 71 -16.24 2.88 2.06
C ILE A 71 -17.09 2.17 1.01
N GLU A 72 -16.93 0.87 0.89
CA GLU A 72 -17.74 0.00 0.05
C GLU A 72 -18.94 -0.52 0.86
N ASN A 73 -20.14 -0.41 0.31
CA ASN A 73 -21.35 -1.00 0.87
C ASN A 73 -21.53 -2.39 0.28
N LEU A 74 -21.43 -3.41 1.13
CA LEU A 74 -21.75 -4.80 0.83
C LEU A 74 -23.17 -5.10 1.30
N ASP A 75 -23.78 -6.17 0.78
CA ASP A 75 -25.14 -6.62 1.16
C ASP A 75 -25.31 -6.85 2.68
N HIS A 76 -24.20 -7.06 3.40
CA HIS A 76 -24.18 -7.33 4.84
C HIS A 76 -23.50 -6.23 5.67
N GLY A 77 -23.12 -5.09 5.09
CA GLY A 77 -22.53 -3.99 5.85
C GLY A 77 -21.54 -3.13 5.09
N ARG A 78 -20.71 -2.37 5.82
CA ARG A 78 -19.74 -1.44 5.24
C ARG A 78 -18.32 -1.94 5.48
N CYS A 79 -17.48 -1.95 4.45
CA CYS A 79 -16.06 -2.24 4.59
C CYS A 79 -15.20 -1.14 3.98
N TRP A 80 -13.98 -0.98 4.51
CA TRP A 80 -12.98 -0.08 3.94
C TRP A 80 -12.17 -0.86 2.90
N LYS A 81 -12.18 -0.39 1.65
CA LYS A 81 -11.39 -0.98 0.56
C LYS A 81 -10.41 0.03 -0.02
N LEU A 82 -9.20 -0.43 -0.29
CA LEU A 82 -8.16 0.37 -0.94
C LEU A 82 -8.34 0.29 -2.46
N ARG A 83 -8.74 1.39 -3.11
CA ARG A 83 -8.87 1.45 -4.58
C ARG A 83 -7.79 2.32 -5.21
N ARG A 84 -7.45 2.02 -6.47
CA ARG A 84 -6.52 2.79 -7.30
C ARG A 84 -7.24 3.99 -7.96
N LEU A 85 -6.49 5.07 -8.22
CA LEU A 85 -6.97 6.26 -8.96
C LEU A 85 -6.84 6.13 -10.47
N ASP A 86 -6.41 5.00 -10.98
CA ASP A 86 -6.26 4.77 -12.41
C ASP A 86 -7.61 4.69 -13.15
N ARG A 87 -8.70 5.11 -12.48
CA ARG A 87 -10.09 5.10 -12.96
C ARG A 87 -10.46 3.72 -13.48
N ARG A 88 -9.87 2.65 -12.94
CA ARG A 88 -10.21 1.27 -13.28
C ARG A 88 -10.64 0.54 -12.01
N ASP A 89 -11.66 -0.28 -12.13
CA ASP A 89 -12.04 -1.18 -11.05
C ASP A 89 -11.09 -2.39 -10.97
N GLU A 90 -11.41 -3.34 -10.09
CA GLU A 90 -10.59 -4.54 -9.86
C GLU A 90 -10.51 -5.43 -11.12
N ASP A 91 -11.52 -5.34 -12.00
CA ASP A 91 -11.61 -6.08 -13.26
C ASP A 91 -10.99 -5.29 -14.43
N GLY A 92 -10.40 -4.11 -14.15
CA GLY A 92 -9.75 -3.27 -15.14
C GLY A 92 -10.70 -2.43 -15.99
N VAL A 93 -12.00 -2.40 -15.66
CA VAL A 93 -13.03 -1.64 -16.35
C VAL A 93 -12.94 -0.17 -15.96
N PRO A 94 -12.94 0.76 -16.93
CA PRO A 94 -12.91 2.17 -16.64
C PRO A 94 -14.13 2.61 -15.81
N PHE A 95 -13.92 3.00 -14.55
CA PHE A 95 -14.95 3.58 -13.70
C PHE A 95 -14.75 5.10 -13.60
N SER A 96 -15.84 5.84 -13.75
CA SER A 96 -15.85 7.30 -13.66
C SER A 96 -16.47 7.75 -12.35
N THR A 97 -15.69 8.42 -11.50
CA THR A 97 -16.19 9.09 -10.29
C THR A 97 -16.96 10.38 -10.59
N ARG A 98 -17.08 10.77 -11.87
CA ARG A 98 -17.71 12.03 -12.29
C ARG A 98 -19.14 12.16 -11.78
N ALA A 99 -19.93 11.08 -11.83
CA ALA A 99 -21.32 11.10 -11.38
C ALA A 99 -21.41 11.38 -9.86
N VAL A 100 -20.60 10.68 -9.05
CA VAL A 100 -20.54 10.88 -7.59
C VAL A 100 -20.07 12.29 -7.24
N PHE A 101 -19.04 12.79 -7.93
CA PHE A 101 -18.51 14.14 -7.70
C PHE A 101 -19.55 15.23 -8.05
N LEU A 102 -20.26 15.08 -9.17
CA LEU A 102 -21.32 16.00 -9.55
C LEU A 102 -22.50 15.95 -8.56
N GLN A 103 -22.84 14.77 -8.06
CA GLN A 103 -23.87 14.61 -7.04
C GLN A 103 -23.52 15.38 -5.76
N VAL A 104 -22.29 15.22 -5.25
CA VAL A 104 -21.82 15.97 -4.07
C VAL A 104 -21.87 17.47 -4.31
N LEU A 105 -21.42 17.93 -5.49
CA LEU A 105 -21.52 19.36 -5.83
C LEU A 105 -22.97 19.83 -5.86
N THR A 106 -23.90 19.08 -6.44
CA THR A 106 -25.33 19.47 -6.44
C THR A 106 -25.95 19.48 -5.04
N GLU A 107 -25.56 18.55 -4.18
CA GLU A 107 -26.00 18.50 -2.78
C GLU A 107 -25.38 19.63 -1.94
N CYS A 108 -24.17 20.07 -2.27
CA CYS A 108 -23.52 21.22 -1.63
C CYS A 108 -23.98 22.58 -2.21
N LEU A 109 -24.52 22.62 -3.43
CA LEU A 109 -25.03 23.82 -4.09
C LEU A 109 -26.52 24.10 -3.78
N VAL A 110 -27.09 23.46 -2.76
CA VAL A 110 -28.44 23.79 -2.28
C VAL A 110 -28.50 25.29 -1.92
N PRO A 111 -29.42 26.08 -2.51
CA PRO A 111 -29.59 27.48 -2.14
C PRO A 111 -29.93 27.57 -0.65
N ALA A 112 -29.31 28.52 0.06
CA ALA A 112 -29.39 28.69 1.51
C ALA A 112 -30.83 28.78 2.08
N ASP A 113 -31.85 28.97 1.23
CA ASP A 113 -33.24 29.16 1.63
C ASP A 113 -34.00 27.86 2.00
N CYS A 114 -33.46 26.66 1.71
CA CYS A 114 -34.21 25.41 1.91
C CYS A 114 -33.87 24.66 3.23
N ILE A 115 -32.92 25.15 4.03
CA ILE A 115 -32.50 24.47 5.27
C ILE A 115 -33.51 24.68 6.43
N ILE A 116 -34.38 25.68 6.37
CA ILE A 116 -35.25 26.05 7.52
C ILE A 116 -36.54 25.19 7.63
N GLN A 117 -37.01 24.50 6.58
CA GLN A 117 -38.34 23.86 6.64
C GLN A 117 -38.41 22.35 6.93
N ARG A 118 -37.30 21.63 7.16
CA ARG A 118 -37.33 20.19 7.49
C ARG A 118 -37.12 19.84 8.96
N ARG A 119 -37.59 20.70 9.87
CA ARG A 119 -37.81 20.36 11.29
C ARG A 119 -39.20 20.84 11.73
N ALA A 120 -40.22 20.19 11.23
CA ALA A 120 -41.51 20.11 11.88
C ALA A 120 -42.11 18.75 11.56
N TRP A 121 -42.57 18.07 12.62
CA TRP A 121 -43.10 16.71 12.73
C TRP A 121 -42.04 15.61 12.90
#